data_AF-A0A538IEX3-F1
#
_entry.id   AF-A0A538IEX3-F1
#
_cell.length_a   1.000
_cell.length_b   1.000
_cell.length_c   1.000
_cell.angle_alpha   90.00
_cell.angle_beta   90.00
_cell.angle_gamma   90.00
#
_symmetry.space_group_name_H-M   'P 1'
#
loop_
_entity.id
_entity.type
_entity.pdbx_description
1 polymer ?
#
loop_
_entity_poly.entity_id
_entity_poly.type
_entity_poly.pdbx_seq_one_letter_code
_entity_poly.pdbx_strand_id
1 'polypeptide(L)'
;MSRYDLHTHSDVSDGAFEPALVVRYASEAGLDGIALTDHDSMGGVDAARAAGESIGVEVITGCEVSARWGEVSVHMLAYNVDPSHPRLAEELRWIREDRVVRAEKMVSLLQGLGVPITFEQVRANAKGESIGRPHVAQALVDLGVVPTTPDAFTEEWIGEGGRANVHKKALTPQDTVRWWRRQVG
;
A
#
# COMPACT_ATOMS: atom_id res chain seq x y z
N MET A 1 -17.34 -20.62 13.97
CA MET A 1 -16.87 -20.42 12.58
C MET A 1 -15.79 -19.39 12.68
N SER A 2 -14.59 -19.64 12.15
CA SER A 2 -13.49 -18.70 12.33
C SER A 2 -13.70 -17.44 11.48
N ARG A 3 -13.34 -16.27 12.01
CA ARG A 3 -13.57 -14.93 11.44
C ARG A 3 -12.24 -14.28 11.12
N TYR A 4 -12.00 -14.02 9.84
CA TYR A 4 -10.74 -13.44 9.37
C TYR A 4 -11.01 -12.20 8.53
N ASP A 5 -10.08 -11.24 8.62
CA ASP A 5 -9.90 -10.19 7.62
C ASP A 5 -8.59 -10.44 6.86
N LEU A 6 -8.70 -10.79 5.58
CA LEU A 6 -7.56 -11.20 4.77
C LEU A 6 -6.98 -10.07 3.92
N HIS A 7 -7.34 -8.82 4.18
CA HIS A 7 -6.81 -7.67 3.46
C HIS A 7 -6.74 -6.46 4.39
N THR A 8 -5.65 -6.34 5.15
CA THR A 8 -5.44 -5.25 6.10
C THR A 8 -4.12 -4.54 5.85
N HIS A 9 -4.10 -3.22 5.99
CA HIS A 9 -2.92 -2.38 5.79
C HIS A 9 -2.52 -1.71 7.10
N SER A 10 -1.22 -1.48 7.26
CA SER A 10 -0.65 -0.68 8.33
C SER A 10 -0.02 0.60 7.78
N ASP A 11 0.49 1.43 8.68
CA ASP A 11 1.23 2.64 8.31
C ASP A 11 2.62 2.37 7.69
N VAL A 12 3.01 1.09 7.57
CA VAL A 12 4.15 0.67 6.74
C VAL A 12 3.89 0.94 5.25
N SER A 13 2.61 0.96 4.85
CA SER A 13 2.19 1.42 3.53
C SER A 13 1.26 2.63 3.60
N ASP A 14 -0.04 2.46 3.43
CA ASP A 14 -1.04 3.53 3.40
C ASP A 14 -2.17 3.38 4.44
N GLY A 15 -2.01 2.44 5.37
CA GLY A 15 -2.88 2.30 6.54
C GLY A 15 -2.65 3.40 7.59
N ALA A 16 -3.62 3.59 8.47
CA ALA A 16 -3.57 4.64 9.49
C ALA A 16 -2.77 4.26 10.76
N PHE A 17 -2.63 2.96 11.02
CA PHE A 17 -2.18 2.42 12.30
C PHE A 17 -0.95 1.54 12.16
N GLU A 18 -0.12 1.53 13.20
CA GLU A 18 1.02 0.62 13.31
C GLU A 18 0.58 -0.85 13.22
N PRO A 19 1.41 -1.77 12.69
CA PRO A 19 1.07 -3.18 12.52
C PRO A 19 0.51 -3.85 13.79
N ALA A 20 1.10 -3.55 14.96
CA ALA A 20 0.64 -4.09 16.23
C ALA A 20 -0.75 -3.57 16.65
N LEU A 21 -1.09 -2.33 16.30
CA LEU A 21 -2.41 -1.75 16.56
C LEU A 21 -3.48 -2.34 15.64
N VAL A 22 -3.15 -2.60 14.37
CA VAL A 22 -4.05 -3.29 13.43
C VAL A 22 -4.49 -4.65 14.02
N VAL A 23 -3.54 -5.42 14.56
CA VAL A 23 -3.82 -6.72 15.20
C VAL A 23 -4.67 -6.57 16.46
N ARG A 24 -4.42 -5.55 17.28
CA ARG A 24 -5.27 -5.26 18.47
C ARG A 24 -6.70 -4.93 18.09
N TYR A 25 -6.92 -4.09 17.08
CA TYR A 25 -8.27 -3.77 16.62
C TYR A 25 -8.98 -4.98 16.04
N ALA A 26 -8.26 -5.90 15.37
CA ALA A 26 -8.84 -7.16 14.92
C ALA A 26 -9.34 -8.01 16.11
N SER A 27 -8.57 -8.09 17.20
CA SER A 27 -8.99 -8.75 18.43
C SER A 27 -10.24 -8.11 19.03
N GLU A 28 -10.28 -6.78 19.12
CA GLU A 28 -11.42 -6.01 19.64
C GLU A 28 -12.69 -6.19 18.79
N ALA A 29 -12.53 -6.39 17.47
CA ALA A 29 -13.62 -6.71 16.55
C ALA A 29 -14.09 -8.18 16.63
N GLY A 30 -13.43 -9.01 17.44
CA GLY A 30 -13.72 -10.43 17.60
C GLY A 30 -13.35 -11.27 16.37
N LEU A 31 -12.24 -10.93 15.72
CA LEU A 31 -11.61 -11.73 14.67
C LEU A 31 -10.65 -12.75 15.27
N ASP A 32 -10.61 -13.95 14.69
CA ASP A 32 -9.67 -15.01 15.04
C ASP A 32 -8.30 -14.80 14.36
N GLY A 33 -8.25 -14.06 13.26
CA GLY A 33 -7.01 -13.74 12.57
C GLY A 33 -7.13 -12.66 11.51
N ILE A 34 -5.98 -12.18 11.05
CA ILE A 34 -5.85 -11.26 9.92
C ILE A 34 -4.75 -11.69 8.95
N ALA A 35 -4.79 -11.19 7.73
CA ALA A 35 -3.60 -11.08 6.89
C ALA A 35 -3.14 -9.63 6.83
N LEU A 36 -1.89 -9.37 7.22
CA LEU A 36 -1.26 -8.07 6.98
C LEU A 36 -0.73 -8.07 5.55
N THR A 37 -1.25 -7.19 4.71
CA THR A 37 -1.02 -7.17 3.26
C THR A 37 -0.62 -5.77 2.80
N ASP A 38 0.34 -5.16 3.48
CA ASP A 38 0.84 -3.82 3.12
C ASP A 38 1.27 -3.74 1.65
N HIS A 39 1.07 -2.56 1.05
CA HIS A 39 1.39 -2.33 -0.35
C HIS A 39 2.89 -2.46 -0.62
N ASP A 40 3.26 -3.47 -1.41
CA ASP A 40 4.62 -3.70 -1.88
C ASP A 40 5.67 -3.70 -0.74
N SER A 41 5.28 -4.12 0.47
CA SER A 41 6.13 -4.16 1.65
C SER A 41 5.75 -5.32 2.57
N MET A 42 6.75 -5.86 3.26
CA MET A 42 6.58 -6.85 4.33
C MET A 42 7.06 -6.28 5.68
N GLY A 43 7.39 -4.98 5.75
CA GLY A 43 8.10 -4.38 6.88
C GLY A 43 7.35 -4.43 8.21
N GLY A 44 6.03 -4.60 8.18
CA GLY A 44 5.19 -4.68 9.38
C GLY A 44 4.97 -6.09 9.93
N VAL A 45 5.40 -7.13 9.20
CA VAL A 45 5.01 -8.52 9.49
C VAL A 45 5.52 -8.99 10.85
N ASP A 46 6.77 -8.72 11.21
CA ASP A 46 7.34 -9.18 12.48
C ASP A 46 6.62 -8.55 13.68
N ALA A 47 6.35 -7.24 13.60
CA ALA A 47 5.62 -6.51 14.64
C ALA A 47 4.18 -7.00 14.78
N ALA A 48 3.49 -7.24 13.67
CA ALA A 48 2.13 -7.80 13.67
C ALA A 48 2.10 -9.21 14.26
N ARG A 49 3.01 -10.11 13.82
CA ARG A 49 3.10 -11.47 14.35
C ARG A 49 3.33 -11.50 15.86
N ALA A 50 4.29 -10.72 16.34
CA ALA A 50 4.57 -10.60 17.77
C ALA A 50 3.34 -10.10 18.55
N ALA A 51 2.60 -9.13 18.01
CA ALA A 51 1.36 -8.66 18.62
C ALA A 51 0.29 -9.77 18.64
N GLY A 52 0.09 -10.48 17.54
CA GLY A 52 -0.90 -11.56 17.41
C GLY A 52 -0.65 -12.72 18.36
N GLU A 53 0.60 -13.17 18.48
CA GLU A 53 1.03 -14.20 19.42
C GLU A 53 0.69 -13.82 20.88
N SER A 54 0.80 -12.54 21.23
CA SER A 54 0.54 -12.06 22.59
C SER A 54 -0.95 -11.98 22.97
N ILE A 55 -1.86 -11.87 21.99
CA ILE A 55 -3.29 -11.66 22.24
C ILE A 55 -4.19 -12.75 21.63
N GLY A 56 -3.61 -13.78 21.02
CA GLY A 56 -4.35 -14.91 20.45
C GLY A 56 -5.04 -14.62 19.12
N VAL A 57 -4.50 -13.71 18.31
CA VAL A 57 -4.95 -13.43 16.93
C VAL A 57 -3.94 -14.00 15.95
N GLU A 58 -4.36 -14.85 15.02
CA GLU A 58 -3.48 -15.36 13.98
C GLU A 58 -3.11 -14.24 13.00
N VAL A 59 -1.83 -14.11 12.66
CA VAL A 59 -1.35 -13.18 11.64
C VAL A 59 -0.77 -13.96 10.46
N ILE A 60 -1.52 -14.00 9.37
CA ILE A 60 -1.09 -14.54 8.09
C ILE A 60 -0.16 -13.52 7.44
N THR A 61 1.03 -13.96 7.05
CA THR A 61 1.97 -13.11 6.31
C THR A 61 1.45 -12.87 4.90
N GLY A 62 1.38 -11.61 4.48
CA GLY A 62 0.95 -11.28 3.14
C GLY A 62 1.51 -9.97 2.62
N CYS A 63 1.25 -9.72 1.34
CA CYS A 63 1.67 -8.51 0.64
C CYS A 63 0.63 -8.21 -0.44
N GLU A 64 0.22 -6.94 -0.56
CA GLU A 64 -0.54 -6.47 -1.70
C GLU A 64 0.41 -5.91 -2.76
N VAL A 65 0.66 -6.70 -3.80
CA VAL A 65 1.62 -6.37 -4.85
C VAL A 65 0.96 -5.52 -5.93
N SER A 66 1.57 -4.40 -6.25
CA SER A 66 1.20 -3.59 -7.40
C SER A 66 1.47 -4.34 -8.69
N ALA A 67 0.43 -4.53 -9.49
CA ALA A 67 0.52 -5.07 -10.83
C ALA A 67 -0.26 -4.23 -11.84
N ARG A 68 -0.08 -4.52 -13.12
CA ARG A 68 -0.75 -3.82 -14.22
C ARG A 68 -1.23 -4.81 -15.28
N TRP A 69 -2.50 -4.69 -15.66
CA TRP A 69 -3.08 -5.42 -16.79
C TRP A 69 -3.44 -4.42 -17.90
N GLY A 70 -2.62 -4.33 -18.95
CA GLY A 70 -2.82 -3.30 -19.97
C GLY A 70 -2.73 -1.90 -19.36
N GLU A 71 -3.71 -1.04 -19.56
CA GLU A 71 -3.73 0.30 -18.93
C GLU A 71 -4.33 0.28 -17.51
N VAL A 72 -4.87 -0.86 -17.08
CA VAL A 72 -5.57 -0.99 -15.81
C VAL A 72 -4.59 -1.29 -14.67
N SER A 73 -4.70 -0.48 -13.62
CA SER A 73 -4.08 -0.75 -12.32
C SER A 73 -4.78 -1.92 -11.63
N VAL A 74 -4.03 -2.96 -11.28
CA VAL A 74 -4.55 -4.10 -10.49
C VAL A 74 -3.66 -4.36 -9.30
N HIS A 75 -4.20 -4.96 -8.25
CA HIS A 75 -3.45 -5.38 -7.07
C HIS A 75 -3.58 -6.88 -6.89
N MET A 76 -2.48 -7.51 -6.49
CA MET A 76 -2.36 -8.95 -6.34
C MET A 76 -2.05 -9.27 -4.87
N LEU A 77 -3.00 -9.88 -4.18
CA LEU A 77 -2.78 -10.36 -2.82
C LEU A 77 -1.96 -11.64 -2.85
N ALA A 78 -0.91 -11.65 -2.03
CA ALA A 78 -0.07 -12.79 -1.77
C ALA A 78 -0.16 -13.17 -0.30
N TYR A 79 -0.26 -14.46 -0.02
CA TYR A 79 -0.43 -14.99 1.33
C TYR A 79 0.61 -16.06 1.62
N ASN A 80 0.91 -16.25 2.91
CA ASN A 80 1.94 -17.16 3.41
C ASN A 80 3.30 -16.91 2.75
N VAL A 81 3.62 -15.63 2.61
CA VAL A 81 4.88 -15.17 2.03
C VAL A 81 5.97 -15.22 3.10
N ASP A 82 7.14 -15.75 2.77
CA ASP A 82 8.33 -15.67 3.63
C ASP A 82 8.99 -14.28 3.51
N PRO A 83 8.89 -13.41 4.53
CA PRO A 83 9.47 -12.06 4.48
C PRO A 83 11.01 -12.09 4.39
N SER A 84 11.66 -13.19 4.76
CA SER A 84 13.11 -13.34 4.73
C SER A 84 13.66 -13.73 3.35
N HIS A 85 12.79 -14.05 2.38
CA HIS A 85 13.21 -14.50 1.07
C HIS A 85 13.99 -13.39 0.32
N PRO A 86 15.29 -13.55 0.00
CA PRO A 86 16.14 -12.43 -0.41
C PRO A 86 15.72 -11.78 -1.73
N ARG A 87 15.19 -12.56 -2.68
CA ARG A 87 14.67 -12.01 -3.95
C ARG A 87 13.36 -11.25 -3.79
N LEU A 88 12.60 -11.52 -2.73
CA LEU A 88 11.35 -10.82 -2.46
C LEU A 88 11.64 -9.36 -2.15
N ALA A 89 12.56 -9.13 -1.22
CA ALA A 89 12.92 -7.80 -0.75
C ALA A 89 13.43 -6.91 -1.89
N GLU A 90 14.26 -7.44 -2.79
CA GLU A 90 14.79 -6.71 -3.95
C GLU A 90 13.69 -6.29 -4.93
N GLU A 91 12.78 -7.21 -5.27
CA GLU A 91 11.72 -6.97 -6.25
C GLU A 91 10.67 -6.00 -5.69
N LEU A 92 10.29 -6.15 -4.42
CA LEU A 92 9.41 -5.19 -3.76
C LEU A 92 10.05 -3.80 -3.66
N ARG A 93 11.37 -3.71 -3.42
CA ARG A 93 12.10 -2.43 -3.42
C ARG A 93 12.00 -1.74 -4.78
N TRP A 94 12.19 -2.47 -5.87
CA TRP A 94 12.05 -1.91 -7.23
C TRP A 94 10.65 -1.34 -7.49
N ILE A 95 9.60 -2.04 -7.02
CA ILE A 95 8.21 -1.53 -7.13
C ILE A 95 8.03 -0.25 -6.29
N ARG A 96 8.58 -0.21 -5.06
CA ARG A 96 8.53 0.99 -4.21
C ARG A 96 9.28 2.19 -4.82
N GLU A 97 10.39 1.96 -5.51
CA GLU A 97 11.11 3.01 -6.24
C GLU A 97 10.26 3.61 -7.38
N ASP A 98 9.53 2.79 -8.14
CA ASP A 98 8.60 3.32 -9.17
C ASP A 98 7.45 4.13 -8.54
N ARG A 99 6.95 3.74 -7.36
CA ARG A 99 5.93 4.50 -6.63
C ARG A 99 6.41 5.91 -6.30
N VAL A 100 7.67 6.08 -5.91
CA VAL A 100 8.28 7.40 -5.65
C VAL A 100 8.30 8.25 -6.93
N VAL A 101 8.85 7.70 -8.01
CA VAL A 101 8.91 8.39 -9.31
C VAL A 101 7.51 8.78 -9.80
N ARG A 102 6.52 7.91 -9.57
CA ARG A 102 5.12 8.16 -9.91
C ARG A 102 4.55 9.30 -9.08
N ALA A 103 4.78 9.32 -7.77
CA ALA A 103 4.31 10.38 -6.88
C ALA A 103 4.92 11.75 -7.25
N GLU A 104 6.21 11.81 -7.58
CA GLU A 104 6.86 13.03 -8.07
C GLU A 104 6.18 13.58 -9.34
N LYS A 105 5.87 12.70 -10.31
CA LYS A 105 5.16 13.10 -11.53
C LYS A 105 3.76 13.62 -11.26
N MET A 106 3.03 12.97 -10.34
CA MET A 106 1.70 13.43 -9.93
C MET A 106 1.78 14.84 -9.31
N VAL A 107 2.79 15.08 -8.45
CA VAL A 107 3.06 16.41 -7.88
C VAL A 107 3.33 17.42 -8.99
N SER A 108 4.17 17.11 -9.97
CA SER A 108 4.42 18.02 -11.10
C SER A 108 3.16 18.34 -11.91
N LEU A 109 2.28 17.35 -12.14
CA LEU A 109 1.00 17.57 -12.80
C LEU A 109 0.09 18.48 -11.98
N LEU A 110 -0.06 18.23 -10.67
CA LEU A 110 -0.85 19.06 -9.76
C LEU A 110 -0.32 20.50 -9.68
N GLN A 111 0.99 20.69 -9.67
CA GLN A 111 1.61 22.02 -9.76
C GLN A 111 1.24 22.74 -11.05
N GLY A 112 1.20 22.01 -12.18
CA GLY A 112 0.70 22.53 -13.46
C GLY A 112 -0.79 22.93 -13.43
N LEU A 113 -1.57 22.37 -12.50
CA LEU A 113 -2.97 22.76 -12.23
C LEU A 113 -3.09 23.95 -11.26
N GLY A 114 -1.98 24.51 -10.80
CA GLY A 114 -1.94 25.63 -9.86
C GLY A 114 -2.01 25.22 -8.38
N VAL A 115 -1.87 23.93 -8.06
CA VAL A 115 -1.82 23.47 -6.68
C VAL A 115 -0.41 23.68 -6.10
N PRO A 116 -0.24 24.39 -4.97
CA PRO A 116 1.06 24.64 -4.37
C PRO A 116 1.55 23.43 -3.54
N ILE A 117 1.48 22.23 -4.12
CA ILE A 117 1.91 20.97 -3.50
C ILE A 117 3.39 20.70 -3.76
N THR A 118 4.09 20.15 -2.78
CA THR A 118 5.47 19.67 -2.92
C THR A 118 5.56 18.16 -2.69
N PHE A 119 6.60 17.53 -3.25
CA PHE A 119 6.85 16.12 -2.98
C PHE A 119 7.14 15.86 -1.50
N GLU A 120 7.79 16.81 -0.81
CA GLU A 120 8.07 16.71 0.62
C GLU A 120 6.78 16.63 1.45
N GLN A 121 5.74 17.39 1.10
CA GLN A 121 4.43 17.29 1.76
C GLN A 121 3.80 15.91 1.56
N VAL A 122 3.85 15.37 0.33
CA VAL A 122 3.36 14.01 0.07
C VAL A 122 4.17 12.98 0.84
N ARG A 123 5.50 13.12 0.88
CA ARG A 123 6.39 12.19 1.59
C ARG A 123 6.19 12.25 3.10
N ALA A 124 5.92 13.42 3.67
CA ALA A 124 5.65 13.59 5.10
C ALA A 124 4.37 12.83 5.54
N ASN A 125 3.43 12.60 4.63
CA ASN A 125 2.23 11.82 4.90
C ASN A 125 2.47 10.30 4.83
N ALA A 126 3.56 9.84 4.21
CA ALA A 126 3.93 8.42 4.17
C ALA A 126 4.86 8.07 5.34
N LYS A 127 4.31 7.46 6.39
CA LYS A 127 5.08 7.05 7.59
C LYS A 127 6.01 5.86 7.31
N GLY A 128 5.58 4.97 6.43
CA GLY A 128 6.31 3.78 6.05
C GLY A 128 7.14 3.93 4.79
N GLU A 129 7.51 2.79 4.21
CA GLU A 129 8.39 2.74 3.04
C GLU A 129 7.64 2.79 1.71
N SER A 130 6.32 2.60 1.69
CA SER A 130 5.52 2.53 0.45
C SER A 130 4.65 3.78 0.25
N ILE A 131 5.02 4.61 -0.73
CA ILE A 131 4.26 5.81 -1.10
C ILE A 131 3.16 5.48 -2.14
N GLY A 132 2.12 6.31 -2.21
CA GLY A 132 0.94 6.01 -3.02
C GLY A 132 0.01 7.20 -3.19
N ARG A 133 -1.05 7.01 -3.99
CA ARG A 133 -2.10 8.03 -4.21
C ARG A 133 -2.77 8.50 -2.92
N PRO A 134 -3.02 7.65 -1.91
CA PRO A 134 -3.61 8.12 -0.65
C PRO A 134 -2.78 9.22 0.03
N HIS A 135 -1.46 9.15 -0.04
CA HIS A 135 -0.57 10.18 0.51
C HIS A 135 -0.66 11.50 -0.28
N VAL A 136 -0.85 11.43 -1.60
CA VAL A 136 -1.11 12.62 -2.44
C VAL A 136 -2.48 13.20 -2.11
N ALA A 137 -3.50 12.37 -1.94
CA ALA A 137 -4.84 12.80 -1.53
C ALA A 137 -4.79 13.52 -0.17
N GLN A 138 -4.06 12.96 0.80
CA GLN A 138 -3.89 13.58 2.11
C GLN A 138 -3.24 14.96 1.99
N ALA A 139 -2.18 15.09 1.17
CA ALA A 139 -1.56 16.40 0.95
C ALA A 139 -2.50 17.43 0.29
N LEU A 140 -3.42 16.99 -0.58
CA LEU A 140 -4.47 17.86 -1.15
C LEU A 140 -5.48 18.31 -0.09
N VAL A 141 -5.82 17.44 0.86
CA VAL A 141 -6.66 17.79 2.01
C VAL A 141 -5.94 18.79 2.93
N ASP A 142 -4.67 18.53 3.25
CA ASP A 142 -3.87 19.39 4.14
C ASP A 142 -3.69 20.81 3.56
N LEU A 143 -3.66 20.92 2.23
CA LEU A 143 -3.62 22.19 1.50
C LEU A 143 -5.00 22.86 1.32
N GLY A 144 -6.09 22.21 1.73
CA GLY A 144 -7.46 22.70 1.57
C GLY A 144 -7.97 22.68 0.14
N VAL A 145 -7.34 21.91 -0.75
CA VAL A 145 -7.75 21.77 -2.17
C VAL A 145 -9.04 20.94 -2.29
N VAL A 146 -9.15 19.91 -1.45
CA VAL A 146 -10.33 19.05 -1.34
C VAL A 146 -10.68 18.83 0.14
N PRO A 147 -11.94 18.58 0.50
CA PRO A 147 -12.33 18.47 1.91
C PRO A 147 -11.95 17.12 2.54
N THR A 148 -11.95 16.03 1.77
CA THR A 148 -11.61 14.69 2.26
C THR A 148 -10.75 13.91 1.26
N THR A 149 -10.11 12.83 1.70
CA THR A 149 -9.27 12.01 0.81
C THR A 149 -10.07 11.39 -0.34
N PRO A 150 -11.31 10.86 -0.17
CA PRO A 150 -12.15 10.44 -1.30
C PRO A 150 -12.35 11.50 -2.39
N ASP A 151 -12.47 12.78 -2.01
CA ASP A 151 -12.72 13.87 -2.96
C ASP A 151 -11.52 14.13 -3.90
N ALA A 152 -10.32 13.64 -3.54
CA ALA A 152 -9.16 13.65 -4.43
C ALA A 152 -9.24 12.57 -5.53
N PHE A 153 -10.04 11.51 -5.36
CA PHE A 153 -10.10 10.37 -6.28
C PHE A 153 -11.13 10.58 -7.40
N THR A 154 -11.10 11.75 -8.05
CA THR A 154 -11.97 12.11 -9.17
C THR A 154 -11.18 12.36 -10.45
N GLU A 155 -11.87 12.43 -11.60
CA GLU A 155 -11.24 12.79 -12.88
C GLU A 155 -10.64 14.21 -12.87
N GLU A 156 -11.12 15.10 -12.00
CA GLU A 156 -10.54 16.43 -11.84
C GLU A 156 -9.13 16.37 -11.24
N TRP A 157 -8.86 15.36 -10.41
CA TRP A 157 -7.64 15.26 -9.62
C TRP A 157 -6.86 13.98 -9.95
N ILE A 158 -6.75 13.07 -8.98
CA ILE A 158 -5.86 11.91 -9.02
C ILE A 158 -6.63 10.59 -9.16
N GLY A 159 -7.93 10.65 -9.49
CA GLY A 159 -8.80 9.51 -9.80
C GLY A 159 -8.34 8.73 -11.04
N GLU A 160 -8.98 7.60 -11.32
CA GLU A 160 -8.71 6.89 -12.58
C GLU A 160 -9.09 7.78 -13.77
N GLY A 161 -8.25 7.86 -14.80
CA GLY A 161 -8.41 8.82 -15.90
C GLY A 161 -8.22 10.30 -15.53
N GLY A 162 -7.89 10.63 -14.28
CA GLY A 162 -7.82 12.01 -13.80
C GLY A 162 -6.63 12.82 -14.29
N ARG A 163 -6.76 14.15 -14.23
CA ARG A 163 -5.80 15.13 -14.77
C ARG A 163 -4.38 14.99 -14.22
N ALA A 164 -4.25 14.53 -12.98
CA ALA A 164 -2.98 14.26 -12.32
C ALA A 164 -2.77 12.77 -12.01
N ASN A 165 -3.47 11.87 -12.70
CA ASN A 165 -3.22 10.44 -12.62
C ASN A 165 -2.03 10.05 -13.50
N VAL A 166 -1.16 9.21 -12.97
CA VAL A 166 0.00 8.65 -13.67
C VAL A 166 -0.11 7.13 -13.59
N HIS A 167 0.08 6.39 -14.67
CA HIS A 167 0.04 4.92 -14.58
C HIS A 167 1.33 4.38 -13.94
N LYS A 168 1.20 3.32 -13.12
CA LYS A 168 2.34 2.61 -12.53
C LYS A 168 3.11 1.80 -13.56
N LYS A 169 4.44 1.74 -13.46
CA LYS A 169 5.22 0.69 -14.11
C LYS A 169 5.25 -0.50 -13.16
N ALA A 170 4.41 -1.47 -13.43
CA ALA A 170 4.26 -2.64 -12.56
C ALA A 170 4.32 -3.93 -13.35
N LEU A 171 4.62 -5.01 -12.63
CA LEU A 171 4.57 -6.38 -13.15
C LEU A 171 3.18 -6.68 -13.71
N THR A 172 3.12 -7.57 -14.71
CA THR A 172 1.82 -8.15 -15.08
C THR A 172 1.35 -9.09 -13.97
N PRO A 173 0.04 -9.37 -13.83
CA PRO A 173 -0.44 -10.40 -12.91
C PRO A 173 0.21 -11.76 -13.15
N GLN A 174 0.48 -12.11 -14.41
CA GLN A 174 1.17 -13.35 -14.78
C GLN A 174 2.62 -13.35 -14.28
N ASP A 175 3.34 -12.23 -14.41
CA ASP A 175 4.69 -12.10 -13.87
C ASP A 175 4.69 -12.14 -12.35
N THR A 176 3.71 -11.51 -11.71
CA THR A 176 3.54 -11.52 -10.25
C THR A 176 3.32 -12.96 -9.74
N VAL A 177 2.45 -13.75 -10.40
CA VAL A 177 2.25 -15.16 -10.04
C VAL A 177 3.50 -16.00 -10.30
N ARG A 178 4.18 -15.80 -11.43
CA ARG A 178 5.43 -16.52 -11.74
C ARG A 178 6.53 -16.21 -10.73
N TRP A 179 6.63 -14.95 -10.32
CA TRP A 179 7.53 -14.49 -9.29
C TRP A 179 7.22 -15.16 -7.95
N TRP A 180 5.95 -15.18 -7.54
CA TRP A 180 5.54 -15.83 -6.29
C TRP A 180 5.82 -17.32 -6.25
N ARG A 181 5.50 -18.05 -7.32
CA ARG A 181 5.77 -19.49 -7.41
C ARG A 181 7.25 -19.85 -7.32
N ARG A 182 8.17 -18.92 -7.59
CA ARG A 182 9.61 -19.14 -7.44
C ARG A 182 10.11 -19.00 -6.01
N GLN A 183 9.26 -18.50 -5.10
CA GLN A 183 9.57 -18.34 -3.68
C GLN A 183 8.98 -19.44 -2.81
N VAL A 184 7.93 -20.11 -3.31
CA VAL A 184 7.35 -21.31 -2.71
C VAL A 184 8.01 -22.52 -3.36
N GLY A 185 9.23 -22.84 -2.92
CA GLY A 185 9.95 -24.06 -3.28
C GLY A 185 9.42 -25.28 -2.56
#